data_AF-A0A8H7DEN4-F1
#
_entry.id   AF-A0A8H7DEN4-F1
#
_cell.length_a   1.000
_cell.length_b   1.000
_cell.length_c   1.000
_cell.angle_alpha   90.00
_cell.angle_beta   90.00
_cell.angle_gamma   90.00
#
_symmetry.space_group_name_H-M   'P 1'
#
loop_
_entity.id
_entity.type
_entity.pdbx_description
1 polymer ?
#
loop_
_entity_poly.entity_id
_entity_poly.type
_entity_poly.pdbx_seq_one_letter_code
_entity_poly.pdbx_strand_id
1 'polypeptide(L)'
;MASTNIPNVPMLPESEKFDGTGWPIFKTRIFANLKVCGLGGYVDGTIPKPRAPVTVPPPAVLAVEDTDPNPYQRGSSPFEAVSTALPPEPTSVFSKSPSLEEWIYRDGVATSILILNVKDPVGLGLKTDGTAREAWQLLEDIYGRVSDIGLS
;
A
#
# COMPACT_ATOMS: atom_id res chain seq x y z
N MET A 1 8.65 23.27 5.03
CA MET A 1 7.30 23.20 4.44
C MET A 1 7.20 21.86 3.75
N ALA A 2 6.47 20.90 4.30
CA ALA A 2 6.25 19.63 3.63
C ALA A 2 5.24 19.88 2.51
N SER A 3 5.71 19.98 1.26
CA SER A 3 4.81 20.00 0.11
C SER A 3 4.09 18.67 0.09
N THR A 4 2.82 18.65 0.50
CA THR A 4 1.89 17.55 0.20
C THR A 4 1.72 17.52 -1.31
N ASN A 5 2.62 16.79 -1.98
CA ASN A 5 2.52 16.48 -3.39
C ASN A 5 1.37 15.49 -3.52
N ILE A 6 0.15 16.01 -3.70
CA ILE A 6 -1.02 15.20 -4.04
C ILE A 6 -0.63 14.45 -5.30
N PRO A 7 -0.64 13.11 -5.30
CA PRO A 7 -0.23 12.35 -6.46
C PRO A 7 -1.17 12.72 -7.59
N ASN A 8 -0.61 13.12 -8.74
CA ASN A 8 -1.41 13.35 -9.94
C ASN A 8 -2.04 12.02 -10.35
N VAL A 9 -3.30 11.82 -10.01
CA VAL A 9 -4.05 10.60 -10.28
C VAL A 9 -4.40 10.58 -11.76
N PRO A 10 -3.86 9.66 -12.57
CA PRO A 10 -4.19 9.59 -13.99
C PRO A 10 -5.68 9.27 -14.16
N MET A 11 -6.42 10.24 -14.68
CA MET A 11 -7.83 10.12 -15.04
C MET A 11 -7.99 10.15 -16.54
N LEU A 12 -8.72 9.18 -17.07
CA LEU A 12 -9.17 9.15 -18.44
C LEU A 12 -10.25 10.22 -18.67
N PRO A 13 -10.38 10.77 -19.89
CA PRO A 13 -11.54 11.56 -20.27
C PRO A 13 -12.85 10.82 -19.95
N GLU A 14 -13.91 11.55 -19.62
CA GLU A 14 -15.20 10.95 -19.23
C GLU A 14 -15.75 9.96 -20.27
N SER A 15 -15.55 10.25 -21.55
CA SER A 15 -15.93 9.38 -22.67
C SER A 15 -15.16 8.06 -22.74
N GLU A 16 -13.99 7.99 -22.09
CA GLU A 16 -13.09 6.83 -22.11
C GLU A 16 -13.07 6.04 -20.81
N LYS A 17 -13.78 6.50 -19.77
CA LYS A 17 -13.97 5.75 -18.53
C LYS A 17 -14.74 4.47 -18.80
N PHE A 18 -14.41 3.42 -18.05
CA PHE A 18 -15.04 2.14 -18.21
C PHE A 18 -16.51 2.18 -17.82
N ASP A 19 -17.35 1.69 -18.72
CA ASP A 19 -18.80 1.60 -18.56
C ASP A 19 -19.30 0.15 -18.61
N GLY A 20 -18.40 -0.83 -18.48
CA GLY A 20 -18.71 -2.25 -18.62
C GLY A 20 -18.41 -2.81 -20.01
N THR A 21 -18.09 -1.96 -20.99
CA THR A 21 -17.76 -2.39 -22.36
C THR A 21 -16.28 -2.13 -22.71
N GLY A 22 -15.76 -2.86 -23.69
CA GLY A 22 -14.39 -2.65 -24.18
C GLY A 22 -13.29 -3.01 -23.17
N TRP A 23 -13.54 -4.01 -22.31
CA TRP A 23 -12.64 -4.42 -21.23
C TRP A 23 -11.15 -4.57 -21.64
N PRO A 24 -10.77 -5.22 -22.76
CA PRO A 24 -9.37 -5.35 -23.14
C PRO A 24 -8.67 -3.99 -23.35
N ILE A 25 -9.38 -3.01 -23.90
CA ILE A 25 -8.86 -1.66 -24.15
C ILE A 25 -8.69 -0.92 -22.82
N PHE A 26 -9.73 -0.92 -21.98
CA PHE A 26 -9.67 -0.31 -20.66
C PHE A 26 -8.55 -0.91 -19.80
N LYS A 27 -8.48 -2.23 -19.72
CA LYS A 27 -7.44 -2.98 -18.99
C LYS A 27 -6.04 -2.54 -19.42
N THR A 28 -5.80 -2.46 -20.72
CA THR A 28 -4.50 -2.04 -21.27
C THR A 28 -4.14 -0.62 -20.86
N ARG A 29 -5.09 0.32 -20.97
CA ARG A 29 -4.87 1.75 -20.65
C ARG A 29 -4.62 1.97 -19.17
N ILE A 30 -5.48 1.41 -18.31
CA ILE A 30 -5.35 1.58 -16.86
C ILE A 30 -4.10 0.92 -16.33
N PHE A 31 -3.77 -0.28 -16.82
CA PHE A 31 -2.54 -0.94 -16.38
C PHE A 31 -1.28 -0.17 -16.81
N ALA A 32 -1.29 0.47 -18.00
CA ALA A 32 -0.21 1.35 -18.41
C ALA A 32 -0.08 2.59 -17.50
N ASN A 33 -1.20 3.24 -17.15
CA ASN A 33 -1.23 4.37 -16.22
C ASN A 33 -0.70 4.00 -14.83
N LEU A 34 -1.09 2.84 -14.29
CA LEU A 34 -0.60 2.35 -13.01
C LEU A 34 0.91 2.06 -13.05
N LYS A 35 1.42 1.52 -14.17
CA LYS A 35 2.86 1.23 -14.33
C LYS A 35 3.72 2.48 -14.32
N VAL A 36 3.32 3.54 -15.02
CA VAL A 36 4.09 4.80 -15.04
C VAL A 36 4.11 5.49 -13.67
N CYS A 37 3.10 5.23 -12.83
CA CYS A 37 3.05 5.71 -11.44
C CYS A 37 3.79 4.79 -10.44
N GLY A 38 4.38 3.67 -10.87
CA GLY A 38 4.97 2.68 -9.97
C GLY A 38 3.96 1.82 -9.19
N LEU A 39 2.67 1.94 -9.51
CA LEU A 39 1.55 1.33 -8.79
C LEU A 39 1.11 -0.03 -9.36
N GLY A 40 1.59 -0.42 -10.54
CA GLY A 40 1.21 -1.68 -11.18
C GLY A 40 1.39 -2.91 -10.27
N GLY A 41 2.40 -2.87 -9.39
CA GLY A 41 2.70 -3.96 -8.47
C GLY A 41 1.68 -4.21 -7.35
N TYR A 42 0.89 -3.18 -7.02
CA TYR A 42 -0.19 -3.29 -6.02
C TYR A 42 -1.43 -3.94 -6.62
N VAL A 43 -1.60 -3.79 -7.95
CA VAL A 43 -2.74 -4.30 -8.71
C VAL A 43 -2.52 -5.74 -9.15
N ASP A 44 -1.33 -6.06 -9.68
CA ASP A 44 -0.97 -7.44 -10.04
C ASP A 44 -0.56 -8.31 -8.84
N GLY A 45 -0.33 -7.67 -7.68
CA GLY A 45 0.04 -8.33 -6.43
C GLY A 45 1.51 -8.73 -6.31
N THR A 46 2.39 -8.23 -7.18
CA THR A 46 3.85 -8.41 -7.06
C THR A 46 4.47 -7.63 -5.90
N ILE A 47 3.76 -6.64 -5.33
CA ILE A 47 4.15 -5.91 -4.11
C ILE A 47 3.20 -6.31 -2.97
N PRO A 48 3.51 -7.37 -2.19
CA PRO A 48 2.66 -7.81 -1.11
C PRO A 48 2.68 -6.83 0.07
N LYS A 49 1.61 -6.82 0.86
CA LYS A 49 1.52 -6.04 2.10
C LYS A 49 2.64 -6.45 3.06
N PRO A 50 3.51 -5.53 3.52
CA PRO A 50 4.53 -5.83 4.51
C PRO A 50 3.90 -6.37 5.78
N ARG A 51 4.48 -7.45 6.33
CA ARG A 51 4.08 -7.95 7.65
C ARG A 51 4.63 -6.99 8.71
N ALA A 52 3.79 -6.54 9.63
CA ALA A 52 4.26 -5.76 10.77
C ALA A 52 5.34 -6.56 11.53
N PRO A 53 6.44 -5.91 11.97
CA PRO A 53 7.43 -6.59 12.80
C PRO A 53 6.73 -7.10 14.06
N VAL A 54 6.87 -8.40 14.32
CA VAL A 54 6.33 -9.00 15.53
C VAL A 54 7.18 -8.47 16.68
N THR A 55 6.62 -7.57 17.50
CA THR A 55 7.29 -7.12 18.72
C THR A 55 7.29 -8.30 19.68
N VAL A 56 8.37 -9.08 19.69
CA VAL A 56 8.58 -10.06 20.76
C VAL A 56 8.88 -9.24 22.01
N PRO A 57 8.04 -9.29 23.07
CA PRO A 57 8.35 -8.57 24.30
C PRO A 57 9.71 -9.05 24.84
N PRO A 58 10.57 -8.14 25.34
CA PRO A 58 11.83 -8.54 25.97
C PRO A 58 11.53 -9.54 27.10
N PRO A 59 12.37 -10.58 27.29
CA PRO A 59 12.21 -11.48 28.43
C PRO A 59 12.25 -10.64 29.72
N ALA A 60 11.19 -10.73 30.51
CA ALA A 60 11.11 -10.10 31.82
C ALA A 60 12.26 -10.63 32.68
N VAL A 61 13.27 -9.79 32.91
CA VAL A 61 14.35 -10.10 33.85
C VAL A 61 13.73 -10.01 35.24
N LEU A 62 13.49 -11.16 35.87
CA LEU A 62 13.06 -11.23 37.26
C LEU A 62 14.18 -10.63 38.12
N ALA A 63 13.97 -9.42 38.62
CA ALA A 63 14.85 -8.81 39.60
C ALA A 63 14.79 -9.64 40.88
N VAL A 64 15.88 -10.33 41.19
CA VAL A 64 16.13 -10.91 42.51
C VAL A 64 16.59 -9.77 43.41
N GLU A 65 15.74 -9.38 44.35
CA GLU A 65 16.13 -8.56 45.50
C GLU A 65 16.99 -9.45 46.43
N ASP A 66 18.26 -9.09 46.60
CA ASP A 66 19.03 -9.52 47.76
C ASP A 66 19.99 -8.41 48.21
N THR A 67 20.20 -8.35 49.51
CA THR A 67 20.45 -7.13 50.29
C THR A 67 21.91 -7.04 50.70
N ASP A 68 22.63 -5.95 50.37
CA ASP A 68 23.90 -5.62 51.05
C ASP A 68 24.24 -4.10 50.94
N PRO A 69 24.63 -3.38 52.01
CA PRO A 69 24.86 -1.95 51.98
C PRO A 69 26.35 -1.63 51.84
N ASN A 70 26.78 -1.11 50.68
CA ASN A 70 28.12 -0.53 50.51
C ASN A 70 28.05 0.86 49.84
N PRO A 71 28.47 1.97 50.50
CA PRO A 71 28.20 3.32 50.02
C PRO A 71 29.23 3.92 49.03
N TYR A 72 30.09 3.12 48.38
CA TYR A 72 31.07 3.68 47.44
C TYR A 72 31.32 2.81 46.20
N GLN A 73 30.52 2.98 45.13
CA GLN A 73 30.91 2.92 43.70
C GLN A 73 29.85 3.69 42.88
N ARG A 74 30.14 4.91 42.39
CA ARG A 74 30.67 5.23 41.04
C ARG A 74 29.80 4.70 39.89
N GLY A 75 29.15 5.62 39.17
CA GLY A 75 28.87 5.45 37.74
C GLY A 75 27.49 5.90 37.28
N SER A 76 27.48 7.08 36.64
CA SER A 76 26.72 7.39 35.42
C SER A 76 25.18 7.29 35.45
N SER A 77 24.57 8.47 35.31
CA SER A 77 23.15 8.71 35.04
C SER A 77 22.57 7.81 33.94
N PRO A 78 21.37 7.23 34.10
CA PRO A 78 20.60 6.66 33.01
C PRO A 78 19.79 7.79 32.35
N PHE A 79 20.48 8.73 31.68
CA PHE A 79 19.82 9.34 30.53
C PHE A 79 19.94 8.32 29.41
N GLU A 80 18.98 7.40 29.37
CA GLU A 80 18.69 6.65 28.15
C GLU A 80 18.68 7.65 27.01
N ALA A 81 19.70 7.55 26.16
CA ALA A 81 19.73 8.32 24.95
C ALA A 81 18.53 7.85 24.13
N VAL A 82 17.42 8.60 24.21
CA VAL A 82 16.36 8.57 23.22
C VAL A 82 17.04 8.93 21.92
N SER A 83 17.48 7.90 21.20
CA SER A 83 17.84 8.03 19.81
C SER A 83 16.53 8.34 19.11
N THR A 84 16.24 9.62 18.96
CA THR A 84 15.19 10.10 18.09
C THR A 84 15.58 9.68 16.68
N ALA A 85 15.22 8.45 16.30
CA ALA A 85 15.47 7.93 14.97
C ALA A 85 14.86 8.93 13.99
N LEU A 86 15.67 9.43 13.06
CA LEU A 86 15.17 10.28 11.99
C LEU A 86 14.01 9.54 11.31
N PRO A 87 12.96 10.26 10.87
CA PRO A 87 11.90 9.64 10.10
C PRO A 87 12.54 8.91 8.90
N PRO A 88 12.08 7.69 8.57
CA PRO A 88 12.65 6.94 7.45
C PRO A 88 12.57 7.80 6.20
N GLU A 89 13.66 7.89 5.45
CA GLU A 89 13.66 8.60 4.18
C GLU A 89 12.57 8.00 3.27
N PRO A 90 11.80 8.84 2.56
CA PRO A 90 10.72 8.35 1.70
C PRO A 90 11.30 7.40 0.66
N THR A 91 10.79 6.16 0.61
CA THR A 91 11.27 5.19 -0.37
C THR A 91 10.87 5.61 -1.78
N SER A 92 11.68 5.26 -2.77
CA SER A 92 11.35 5.49 -4.18
C SER A 92 9.96 4.93 -4.52
N VAL A 93 9.20 5.63 -5.38
CA VAL A 93 7.89 5.17 -5.88
C VAL A 93 7.98 3.82 -6.62
N PHE A 94 9.18 3.48 -7.13
CA PHE A 94 9.46 2.21 -7.79
C PHE A 94 9.99 1.12 -6.84
N SER A 95 10.14 1.42 -5.55
CA SER A 95 10.52 0.43 -4.54
C SER A 95 9.50 -0.71 -4.49
N LYS A 96 10.03 -1.95 -4.42
CA LYS A 96 9.24 -3.18 -4.27
C LYS A 96 9.11 -3.63 -2.80
N SER A 97 9.76 -2.92 -1.89
CA SER A 97 9.76 -3.21 -0.45
C SER A 97 9.40 -1.94 0.33
N PRO A 98 8.18 -1.41 0.17
CA PRO A 98 7.72 -0.26 0.94
C PRO A 98 7.56 -0.60 2.43
N SER A 99 7.58 0.41 3.30
CA SER A 99 7.06 0.27 4.66
C SER A 99 5.56 -0.01 4.66
N LEU A 100 5.00 -0.44 5.79
CA LEU A 100 3.56 -0.71 5.89
C LEU A 100 2.70 0.54 5.59
N GLU A 101 3.11 1.70 6.10
CA GLU A 101 2.39 2.97 5.87
C GLU A 101 2.45 3.41 4.40
N GLU A 102 3.64 3.34 3.79
CA GLU A 102 3.80 3.63 2.36
C GLU A 102 3.01 2.65 1.50
N TRP A 103 2.95 1.37 1.88
CA TRP A 103 2.16 0.36 1.18
C TRP A 103 0.67 0.72 1.23
N ILE A 104 0.13 1.05 2.41
CA ILE A 104 -1.28 1.42 2.58
C ILE A 104 -1.61 2.65 1.74
N TYR A 105 -0.74 3.67 1.77
CA TYR A 105 -0.92 4.88 0.98
C TYR A 105 -0.94 4.58 -0.52
N ARG A 106 0.04 3.83 -1.03
CA ARG A 106 0.16 3.51 -2.46
C ARG A 106 -0.95 2.58 -2.96
N ASP A 107 -1.37 1.62 -2.14
CA ASP A 107 -2.52 0.76 -2.42
C ASP A 107 -3.83 1.58 -2.49
N GLY A 108 -4.01 2.53 -1.58
CA GLY A 108 -5.14 3.46 -1.62
C GLY A 108 -5.16 4.35 -2.87
N VAL A 109 -3.99 4.84 -3.31
CA VAL A 109 -3.87 5.61 -4.57
C VAL A 109 -4.20 4.73 -5.77
N ALA A 110 -3.70 3.48 -5.82
CA ALA A 110 -4.01 2.55 -6.89
C ALA A 110 -5.52 2.23 -6.95
N THR A 111 -6.15 2.00 -5.81
CA THR A 111 -7.61 1.79 -5.69
C THR A 111 -8.38 3.03 -6.18
N SER A 112 -7.93 4.22 -5.81
CA SER A 112 -8.54 5.48 -6.26
C SER A 112 -8.47 5.65 -7.78
N ILE A 113 -7.35 5.26 -8.42
CA ILE A 113 -7.23 5.24 -9.90
C ILE A 113 -8.29 4.31 -10.50
N LEU A 114 -8.49 3.12 -9.94
CA LEU A 114 -9.52 2.20 -10.43
C LEU A 114 -10.92 2.80 -10.31
N ILE A 115 -11.27 3.33 -9.13
CA ILE A 115 -12.58 3.92 -8.85
C ILE A 115 -12.87 5.10 -9.79
N LEU A 116 -11.92 6.02 -9.96
CA LEU A 116 -12.11 7.26 -10.73
C LEU A 116 -12.19 7.04 -12.25
N ASN A 117 -11.72 5.89 -12.73
CA ASN A 117 -11.72 5.54 -14.15
C ASN A 117 -12.87 4.59 -14.54
N VAL A 118 -13.81 4.35 -13.62
CA VAL A 118 -15.02 3.54 -13.84
C VAL A 118 -16.25 4.42 -13.60
N LYS A 119 -17.22 4.43 -14.53
CA LYS A 119 -18.38 5.35 -14.46
C LYS A 119 -19.34 5.02 -13.32
N ASP A 120 -19.60 3.73 -13.10
CA ASP A 120 -20.43 3.24 -11.99
C ASP A 120 -19.67 2.11 -11.27
N PRO A 121 -18.70 2.44 -10.41
CA PRO A 121 -17.83 1.44 -9.80
C PRO A 121 -18.63 0.40 -9.01
N VAL A 122 -19.66 0.82 -8.27
CA VAL A 122 -20.48 -0.10 -7.47
C VAL A 122 -21.36 -0.96 -8.36
N GLY A 123 -22.06 -0.37 -9.33
CA GLY A 123 -22.93 -1.12 -10.25
C GLY A 123 -22.18 -2.06 -11.20
N LEU A 124 -20.92 -1.76 -11.50
CA LEU A 124 -20.02 -2.61 -12.31
C LEU A 124 -19.22 -3.62 -11.47
N GLY A 125 -19.53 -3.76 -10.17
CA GLY A 125 -18.96 -4.80 -9.31
C GLY A 125 -17.55 -4.53 -8.80
N LEU A 126 -17.08 -3.27 -8.86
CA LEU A 126 -15.80 -2.88 -8.27
C LEU A 126 -15.90 -2.86 -6.74
N LYS A 127 -14.95 -3.53 -6.07
CA LYS A 127 -14.80 -3.42 -4.62
C LYS A 127 -14.06 -2.14 -4.26
N THR A 128 -14.74 -1.21 -3.58
CA THR A 128 -14.20 0.12 -3.24
C THR A 128 -13.61 0.21 -1.83
N ASP A 129 -13.87 -0.78 -0.98
CA ASP A 129 -13.41 -0.87 0.41
C ASP A 129 -12.23 -1.85 0.60
N GLY A 130 -11.78 -2.47 -0.49
CA GLY A 130 -10.72 -3.47 -0.51
C GLY A 130 -9.35 -2.93 -0.93
N THR A 131 -8.43 -3.86 -1.16
CA THR A 131 -7.12 -3.54 -1.77
C THR A 131 -7.25 -3.32 -3.27
N ALA A 132 -6.26 -2.65 -3.87
CA ALA A 132 -6.26 -2.43 -5.32
C ALA A 132 -6.25 -3.75 -6.10
N ARG A 133 -5.60 -4.78 -5.55
CA ARG A 133 -5.61 -6.14 -6.10
C ARG A 133 -6.99 -6.77 -6.08
N GLU A 134 -7.71 -6.67 -4.97
CA GLU A 134 -9.07 -7.22 -4.87
C GLU A 134 -10.02 -6.54 -5.86
N ALA A 135 -9.95 -5.21 -5.95
CA ALA A 135 -10.74 -4.44 -6.91
C ALA A 135 -10.45 -4.86 -8.36
N TRP A 136 -9.17 -5.03 -8.70
CA TRP A 136 -8.74 -5.45 -10.03
C TRP A 136 -9.15 -6.89 -10.37
N GLN A 137 -8.98 -7.82 -9.44
CA GLN A 137 -9.34 -9.22 -9.63
C GLN A 137 -10.83 -9.39 -9.89
N LEU A 138 -11.69 -8.62 -9.23
CA LEU A 138 -13.14 -8.66 -9.50
C LEU A 138 -13.48 -8.18 -10.90
N LEU A 139 -12.86 -7.09 -11.37
CA LEU A 139 -13.06 -6.62 -12.75
C LEU A 139 -12.57 -7.67 -13.77
N GLU A 140 -11.41 -8.29 -13.52
CA GLU A 140 -10.90 -9.37 -14.37
C GLU A 140 -11.85 -10.58 -14.38
N ASP A 141 -12.44 -10.93 -13.24
CA ASP A 141 -13.34 -12.06 -13.15
C ASP A 141 -14.66 -11.83 -13.89
N ILE A 142 -15.23 -10.63 -13.73
CA ILE A 142 -16.51 -10.24 -14.36
C ILE A 142 -16.33 -10.06 -15.87
N TYR A 143 -15.32 -9.31 -16.30
CA TYR A 143 -15.21 -8.84 -17.70
C TYR A 143 -14.15 -9.57 -18.53
N GLY A 144 -13.17 -10.20 -17.89
CA GLY A 144 -12.18 -11.03 -18.58
C GLY A 144 -12.81 -12.25 -19.23
N ARG A 145 -13.70 -12.94 -18.52
CA ARG A 145 -14.40 -14.14 -19.02
C ARG A 145 -15.36 -13.83 -20.18
N VAL A 146 -16.05 -12.68 -20.12
CA VAL A 146 -17.02 -12.26 -21.16
C VAL A 146 -16.33 -11.89 -22.47
N SER A 147 -15.11 -11.37 -22.40
CA SER A 147 -14.32 -10.97 -23.57
C SER A 147 -13.80 -12.15 -24.39
N ASP A 148 -13.52 -13.30 -23.75
CA ASP A 148 -13.04 -14.52 -24.44
C ASP A 148 -14.14 -15.25 -25.22
N ILE A 149 -15.41 -15.11 -24.81
CA ILE A 149 -16.56 -15.77 -25.46
C ILE A 149 -16.98 -15.05 -26.75
N GLY A 150 -16.66 -13.76 -26.89
CA GLY A 150 -17.01 -12.94 -28.06
C GLY A 150 -16.05 -13.04 -29.25
N LEU A 151 -15.01 -13.86 -29.17
CA LEU A 151 -13.98 -14.02 -30.20
C LEU A 151 -13.92 -15.44 -30.81
N SER A 152 -14.88 -16.31 -30.50
CA SER A 152 -14.96 -17.68 -31.06
C SER A 152 -15.91 -17.77 -32.25
#